data_AF-A0A944ZH85-F1
#
_entry.id   AF-A0A944ZH85-F1
#
_cell.length_a   1.000
_cell.length_b   1.000
_cell.length_c   1.000
_cell.angle_alpha   90.00
_cell.angle_beta   90.00
_cell.angle_gamma   90.00
#
_symmetry.space_group_name_H-M   'P 1'
#
loop_
_entity.id
_entity.type
_entity.pdbx_description
1 polymer ?
#
loop_
_entity_poly.entity_id
_entity_poly.type
_entity_poly.pdbx_seq_one_letter_code
_entity_poly.pdbx_strand_id
1 'polypeptide(L)'
;MFENEQLNDIFFSYTHVESTTWLYLTLFLTVTLFFKFGRLFSIRNLDVFLISLFTPGFLLVSHGLTNGFQDIERLGYIVLWIVGGVLVVRMLYDCTLVRRPLLEPNLSAGGLTFLLVSLSILLVSNVTVGYLENDREFEIEQYPNHMPGYRILEDIPPVAVAFWKSPFELVHQGGKDPGVYRFEMTQRLALIIVLLAHLAIVSGLILFGSVHFQNVNMGLGAAVFYLLIPYTGEMGGHVHHVLPGALLVWALLCYRKPFLAGLFLSLAFCIYYPLFLLPLWVGFYWQRGLPKMLVGVAVGWGILIAGLVLTQRPETGDLILQIKRMHGFLMPEMDRDVLKGMWQLHWVPSYRITFIAFFFMMSIMFAIWPAKKNLATLISCTAALLLATRFWNGGGGGLYLGWSLPLIILIMFRPNLEDRIMSPAQSNN
;
A
#
# COMPACT_ATOMS: atom_id res chain seq x y z
N MET A 1 20.76 -3.49 43.42
CA MET A 1 21.00 -4.04 42.06
C MET A 1 19.84 -4.95 41.65
N PHE A 2 19.42 -5.91 42.48
CA PHE A 2 18.26 -6.78 42.24
C PHE A 2 16.89 -6.08 42.07
N GLU A 3 16.63 -4.97 42.77
CA GLU A 3 15.35 -4.23 42.61
C GLU A 3 15.19 -3.60 41.22
N ASN A 4 16.28 -3.13 40.60
CA ASN A 4 16.21 -2.48 39.29
C ASN A 4 15.98 -3.48 38.14
N GLU A 5 16.50 -4.70 38.23
CA GLU A 5 16.24 -5.74 37.22
C GLU A 5 14.79 -6.22 37.31
N GLN A 6 14.25 -6.46 38.50
CA GLN A 6 12.85 -6.88 38.65
C GLN A 6 11.87 -5.76 38.28
N LEU A 7 12.17 -4.50 38.62
CA LEU A 7 11.38 -3.36 38.14
C LEU A 7 11.45 -3.24 36.62
N ASN A 8 12.61 -3.51 36.02
CA ASN A 8 12.74 -3.52 34.57
C ASN A 8 11.95 -4.66 33.92
N ASP A 9 11.99 -5.85 34.48
CA ASP A 9 11.21 -6.99 34.01
C ASP A 9 9.70 -6.79 34.23
N ILE A 10 9.26 -6.00 35.22
CA ILE A 10 7.84 -5.74 35.44
C ILE A 10 7.31 -4.62 34.55
N PHE A 11 8.03 -3.49 34.46
CA PHE A 11 7.55 -2.30 33.76
C PHE A 11 8.01 -2.20 32.31
N PHE A 12 9.08 -2.91 31.94
CA PHE A 12 9.68 -2.87 30.61
C PHE A 12 9.81 -4.25 29.96
N SER A 13 9.38 -5.36 30.59
CA SER A 13 9.21 -6.60 29.84
C SER A 13 8.08 -6.42 28.82
N TYR A 14 8.43 -6.66 27.57
CA TYR A 14 7.52 -6.50 26.47
C TYR A 14 7.17 -7.88 25.94
N THR A 15 6.02 -8.40 26.33
CA THR A 15 5.50 -9.66 25.80
C THR A 15 4.75 -9.41 24.51
N HIS A 16 5.01 -10.23 23.49
CA HIS A 16 4.31 -10.13 22.22
C HIS A 16 2.80 -10.30 22.44
N VAL A 17 2.01 -9.35 21.95
CA VAL A 17 0.56 -9.46 21.95
C VAL A 17 0.16 -10.46 20.87
N GLU A 18 -0.58 -11.51 21.25
CA GLU A 18 -1.09 -12.49 20.30
C GLU A 18 -1.91 -11.81 19.18
N SER A 19 -1.74 -12.27 17.93
CA SER A 19 -2.32 -11.62 16.74
C SER A 19 -3.84 -11.49 16.79
N THR A 20 -4.53 -12.47 17.38
CA THR A 20 -5.98 -12.45 17.60
C THR A 20 -6.37 -11.35 18.60
N THR A 21 -5.62 -11.23 19.69
CA THR A 21 -5.82 -10.18 20.71
C THR A 21 -5.59 -8.80 20.12
N TRP A 22 -4.49 -8.60 19.37
CA TRP A 22 -4.22 -7.35 18.68
C TRP A 22 -5.33 -6.99 17.69
N LEU A 23 -5.87 -7.97 16.95
CA LEU A 23 -7.03 -7.77 16.08
C LEU A 23 -8.24 -7.24 16.86
N TYR A 24 -8.61 -7.88 17.97
CA TYR A 24 -9.79 -7.46 18.73
C TYR A 24 -9.62 -6.03 19.27
N LEU A 25 -8.45 -5.72 19.84
CA LEU A 25 -8.16 -4.40 20.37
C LEU A 25 -8.20 -3.32 19.29
N THR A 26 -7.53 -3.56 18.15
CA THR A 26 -7.52 -2.62 17.03
C THR A 26 -8.89 -2.48 16.39
N LEU A 27 -9.68 -3.55 16.28
CA LEU A 27 -11.05 -3.52 15.78
C LEU A 27 -11.97 -2.67 16.67
N PHE A 28 -11.99 -2.94 17.99
CA PHE A 28 -12.82 -2.18 18.92
C PHE A 28 -12.41 -0.72 18.97
N LEU A 29 -11.11 -0.43 18.95
CA LEU A 29 -10.62 0.94 18.92
C LEU A 29 -11.00 1.63 17.60
N THR A 30 -10.86 0.94 16.47
CA THR A 30 -11.23 1.46 15.15
C THR A 30 -12.71 1.81 15.08
N VAL A 31 -13.58 0.90 15.55
CA VAL A 31 -15.02 1.15 15.61
C VAL A 31 -15.31 2.33 16.53
N THR A 32 -14.73 2.36 17.72
CA THR A 32 -14.96 3.44 18.69
C THR A 32 -14.54 4.80 18.17
N LEU A 33 -13.40 4.90 17.47
CA LEU A 33 -12.85 6.16 17.00
C LEU A 33 -13.50 6.67 15.71
N PHE A 34 -13.92 5.78 14.80
CA PHE A 34 -14.28 6.17 13.43
C PHE A 34 -15.70 5.80 13.01
N PHE A 35 -16.35 4.88 13.73
CA PHE A 35 -17.74 4.52 13.45
C PHE A 35 -18.70 5.59 14.01
N LYS A 36 -19.68 5.98 13.21
CA LYS A 36 -20.71 6.95 13.61
C LYS A 36 -21.97 6.22 14.05
N PHE A 37 -22.13 6.07 15.36
CA PHE A 37 -23.26 5.38 15.98
C PHE A 37 -24.61 6.06 15.70
N GLY A 38 -24.65 7.40 15.66
CA GLY A 38 -25.87 8.15 15.30
C GLY A 38 -26.27 8.05 13.82
N ARG A 39 -25.43 7.45 12.95
CA ARG A 39 -25.72 7.24 11.53
C ARG A 39 -25.12 5.93 11.05
N LEU A 40 -25.77 4.83 11.44
CA LEU A 40 -25.31 3.46 11.18
C LEU A 40 -25.01 3.21 9.69
N PHE A 41 -25.94 3.53 8.79
CA PHE A 41 -25.81 3.31 7.34
C PHE A 41 -25.08 4.44 6.61
N SER A 42 -23.92 4.86 7.12
CA SER A 42 -23.06 5.85 6.45
C SER A 42 -22.00 5.17 5.56
N ILE A 43 -21.62 5.85 4.48
CA ILE A 43 -20.51 5.41 3.62
C ILE A 43 -19.21 5.27 4.43
N ARG A 44 -19.01 6.17 5.41
CA ARG A 44 -17.89 6.08 6.34
C ARG A 44 -17.88 4.76 7.11
N ASN A 45 -19.02 4.37 7.68
CA ASN A 45 -19.12 3.13 8.45
C ASN A 45 -18.93 1.90 7.57
N LEU A 46 -19.44 1.93 6.33
CA LEU A 46 -19.16 0.89 5.33
C LEU A 46 -17.65 0.77 5.08
N ASP A 47 -16.95 1.89 4.89
CA ASP A 47 -15.51 1.90 4.67
C ASP A 47 -14.74 1.32 5.85
N VAL A 48 -15.08 1.73 7.08
CA VAL A 48 -14.50 1.17 8.32
C VAL A 48 -14.69 -0.33 8.35
N PHE A 49 -15.92 -0.80 8.10
CA PHE A 49 -16.26 -2.21 8.13
C PHE A 49 -15.49 -3.02 7.08
N LEU A 50 -15.51 -2.56 5.81
CA LEU A 50 -14.82 -3.24 4.72
C LEU A 50 -13.30 -3.32 4.94
N ILE A 51 -12.69 -2.25 5.44
CA ILE A 51 -11.25 -2.26 5.73
C ILE A 51 -10.94 -3.19 6.91
N SER A 52 -11.79 -3.17 7.94
CA SER A 52 -11.63 -4.04 9.11
C SER A 52 -11.78 -5.53 8.77
N LEU A 53 -12.54 -5.88 7.72
CA LEU A 53 -12.70 -7.26 7.24
C LEU A 53 -11.43 -7.84 6.57
N PHE A 54 -10.46 -7.02 6.19
CA PHE A 54 -9.18 -7.56 5.70
C PHE A 54 -8.45 -8.33 6.79
N THR A 55 -8.45 -7.83 8.03
CA THR A 55 -7.71 -8.44 9.13
C THR A 55 -8.14 -9.88 9.43
N PRO A 56 -9.43 -10.22 9.63
CA PRO A 56 -9.82 -11.62 9.80
C PRO A 56 -9.49 -12.47 8.56
N GLY A 57 -9.55 -11.91 7.34
CA GLY A 57 -9.09 -12.58 6.13
C GLY A 57 -7.59 -12.94 6.19
N PHE A 58 -6.74 -12.01 6.63
CA PHE A 58 -5.31 -12.25 6.84
C PHE A 58 -5.05 -13.28 7.94
N LEU A 59 -5.78 -13.23 9.06
CA LEU A 59 -5.65 -14.21 10.13
C LEU A 59 -6.03 -15.62 9.67
N LEU A 60 -7.10 -15.77 8.89
CA LEU A 60 -7.49 -17.07 8.32
C LEU A 60 -6.38 -17.65 7.44
N VAL A 61 -5.77 -16.84 6.59
CA VAL A 61 -4.61 -17.26 5.77
C VAL A 61 -3.44 -17.67 6.66
N SER A 62 -3.04 -16.82 7.61
CA SER A 62 -1.91 -17.09 8.52
C SER A 62 -2.13 -18.37 9.35
N HIS A 63 -3.32 -18.53 9.92
CA HIS A 63 -3.68 -19.70 10.72
C HIS A 63 -3.73 -20.97 9.88
N GLY A 64 -4.32 -20.89 8.67
CA GLY A 64 -4.36 -22.00 7.72
C GLY A 64 -2.96 -22.46 7.31
N LEU A 65 -2.07 -21.54 6.95
CA LEU A 65 -0.68 -21.83 6.60
C LEU A 65 0.10 -22.44 7.77
N THR A 66 0.01 -21.83 8.95
CA THR A 66 0.78 -22.26 10.13
C THR A 66 0.42 -23.66 10.60
N ASN A 67 -0.86 -24.02 10.52
CA ASN A 67 -1.37 -25.32 11.00
C ASN A 67 -1.59 -26.35 9.88
N GLY A 68 -1.35 -25.99 8.62
CA GLY A 68 -1.60 -26.85 7.46
C GLY A 68 -3.08 -27.06 7.14
N PHE A 69 -3.98 -26.17 7.60
CA PHE A 69 -5.42 -26.25 7.34
C PHE A 69 -5.78 -25.55 6.03
N GLN A 70 -5.70 -26.30 4.93
CA GLN A 70 -5.96 -25.79 3.57
C GLN A 70 -7.35 -25.15 3.41
N ASP A 71 -8.40 -25.69 4.05
CA ASP A 71 -9.75 -25.13 3.93
C ASP A 71 -9.88 -23.75 4.58
N ILE A 72 -9.16 -23.52 5.69
CA ILE A 72 -9.13 -22.24 6.40
C ILE A 72 -8.32 -21.21 5.60
N GLU A 73 -7.17 -21.63 5.06
CA GLU A 73 -6.34 -20.81 4.17
C GLU A 73 -7.16 -20.34 2.95
N ARG A 74 -7.85 -21.27 2.28
CA ARG A 74 -8.73 -21.00 1.13
C ARG A 74 -9.84 -20.03 1.49
N LEU A 75 -10.51 -20.23 2.64
CA LEU A 75 -11.54 -19.32 3.13
C LEU A 75 -10.98 -17.89 3.31
N GLY A 76 -9.79 -17.77 3.90
CA GLY A 76 -9.09 -16.49 4.05
C GLY A 76 -8.90 -15.78 2.71
N TYR A 77 -8.38 -16.48 1.69
CA TYR A 77 -8.22 -15.88 0.36
C TYR A 77 -9.53 -15.49 -0.31
N ILE A 78 -10.60 -16.29 -0.16
CA ILE A 78 -11.93 -15.95 -0.68
C ILE A 78 -12.46 -14.67 -0.02
N VAL A 79 -12.33 -14.54 1.30
CA VAL A 79 -12.72 -13.34 2.03
C VAL A 79 -11.95 -12.12 1.52
N LEU A 80 -10.62 -12.21 1.41
CA LEU A 80 -9.77 -11.13 0.91
C LEU A 80 -10.13 -10.72 -0.53
N TRP A 81 -10.49 -11.69 -1.37
CA TRP A 81 -10.91 -11.45 -2.75
C TRP A 81 -12.25 -10.71 -2.83
N ILE A 82 -13.27 -11.19 -2.10
CA ILE A 82 -14.60 -10.57 -2.06
C ILE A 82 -14.52 -9.16 -1.51
N VAL A 83 -13.85 -8.96 -0.36
CA VAL A 83 -13.70 -7.65 0.27
C VAL A 83 -12.96 -6.68 -0.64
N GLY A 84 -11.87 -7.14 -1.27
CA GLY A 84 -11.15 -6.36 -2.29
C GLY A 84 -12.07 -5.95 -3.45
N GLY A 85 -12.93 -6.86 -3.92
CA GLY A 85 -13.80 -6.62 -5.08
C GLY A 85 -14.86 -5.58 -4.77
N VAL A 86 -15.50 -5.73 -3.60
CA VAL A 86 -16.46 -4.76 -3.07
C VAL A 86 -15.80 -3.40 -2.89
N LEU A 87 -14.55 -3.34 -2.41
CA LEU A 87 -13.82 -2.07 -2.26
C LEU A 87 -13.45 -1.43 -3.61
N VAL A 88 -13.09 -2.20 -4.64
CA VAL A 88 -12.88 -1.65 -6.00
C VAL A 88 -14.16 -1.02 -6.51
N VAL A 89 -15.29 -1.73 -6.42
CA VAL A 89 -16.60 -1.19 -6.81
C VAL A 89 -16.92 0.06 -6.01
N ARG A 90 -16.64 0.07 -4.70
CA ARG A 90 -16.85 1.23 -3.83
C ARG A 90 -15.95 2.42 -4.21
N MET A 91 -14.69 2.21 -4.59
CA MET A 91 -13.82 3.28 -5.09
C MET A 91 -14.37 3.87 -6.41
N LEU A 92 -14.88 3.03 -7.31
CA LEU A 92 -15.48 3.51 -8.56
C LEU A 92 -16.80 4.25 -8.30
N TYR A 93 -17.65 3.72 -7.43
CA TYR A 93 -18.91 4.35 -7.01
C TYR A 93 -18.68 5.70 -6.34
N ASP A 94 -17.55 5.89 -5.65
CA ASP A 94 -17.20 7.16 -5.03
C ASP A 94 -17.05 8.33 -6.05
N CYS A 95 -16.85 8.02 -7.34
CA CYS A 95 -16.88 9.01 -8.43
C CYS A 95 -18.28 9.56 -8.74
N THR A 96 -19.36 8.87 -8.35
CA THR A 96 -20.74 9.33 -8.56
C THR A 96 -21.29 10.10 -7.36
N LEU A 97 -20.54 10.17 -6.26
CA LEU A 97 -20.96 10.85 -5.04
C LEU A 97 -20.61 12.34 -5.10
N VAL A 98 -21.63 13.15 -5.32
CA VAL A 98 -21.57 14.63 -5.34
C VAL A 98 -21.46 15.20 -3.93
N ARG A 99 -22.35 14.74 -3.02
CA ARG A 99 -22.43 15.26 -1.65
C ARG A 99 -21.94 14.22 -0.65
N ARG A 100 -20.96 14.60 0.17
CA ARG A 100 -20.48 13.76 1.28
C ARG A 100 -20.52 14.55 2.59
N PRO A 101 -21.27 14.08 3.61
CA PRO A 101 -21.24 14.72 4.92
C PRO A 101 -19.86 14.53 5.52
N LEU A 102 -19.29 15.62 6.03
CA LEU A 102 -18.04 15.58 6.79
C LEU A 102 -18.29 14.83 8.10
N LEU A 103 -17.63 13.69 8.27
CA LEU A 103 -17.69 12.88 9.49
C LEU A 103 -16.30 12.87 10.11
N GLU A 104 -16.10 13.74 11.10
CA GLU A 104 -14.86 13.81 11.87
C GLU A 104 -14.67 12.55 12.73
N PRO A 105 -13.44 12.22 13.18
CA PRO A 105 -13.26 11.19 14.21
C PRO A 105 -14.06 11.50 15.49
N ASN A 106 -14.33 10.48 16.29
CA ASN A 106 -15.04 10.62 17.58
C ASN A 106 -14.14 11.15 18.71
N LEU A 107 -12.82 11.14 18.52
CA LEU A 107 -11.84 11.62 19.47
C LEU A 107 -11.42 13.06 19.16
N SER A 108 -11.12 13.83 20.21
CA SER A 108 -10.61 15.20 20.06
C SER A 108 -9.27 15.23 19.32
N ALA A 109 -8.92 16.38 18.73
CA ALA A 109 -7.65 16.56 18.05
C ALA A 109 -6.43 16.25 18.95
N GLY A 110 -6.48 16.65 20.22
CA GLY A 110 -5.43 16.34 21.20
C GLY A 110 -5.28 14.83 21.44
N GLY A 111 -6.41 14.11 21.58
CA GLY A 111 -6.40 12.66 21.73
C GLY A 111 -5.91 11.94 20.46
N LEU A 112 -6.28 12.42 19.27
CA LEU A 112 -5.77 11.88 18.00
C LEU A 112 -4.27 12.10 17.86
N THR A 113 -3.76 13.28 18.21
CA THR A 113 -2.31 13.56 18.17
C THR A 113 -1.55 12.67 19.14
N PHE A 114 -2.08 12.46 20.36
CA PHE A 114 -1.47 11.53 21.31
C PHE A 114 -1.43 10.10 20.74
N LEU A 115 -2.56 9.58 20.26
CA LEU A 115 -2.62 8.25 19.64
C LEU A 115 -1.69 8.13 18.44
N LEU A 116 -1.61 9.16 17.59
CA LEU A 116 -0.71 9.19 16.45
C LEU A 116 0.75 9.00 16.87
N VAL A 117 1.20 9.73 17.88
CA VAL A 117 2.57 9.63 18.41
C VAL A 117 2.79 8.25 19.02
N SER A 118 1.87 7.77 19.87
CA SER A 118 1.98 6.45 20.51
C SER A 118 2.01 5.31 19.50
N LEU A 119 1.12 5.30 18.51
CA LEU A 119 1.09 4.28 17.45
C LEU A 119 2.31 4.36 16.53
N SER A 120 2.84 5.56 16.27
CA SER A 120 4.09 5.72 15.51
C SER A 120 5.25 5.11 16.27
N ILE A 121 5.36 5.36 17.59
CA ILE A 121 6.38 4.73 18.44
C ILE A 121 6.23 3.21 18.40
N LEU A 122 5.02 2.67 18.55
CA LEU A 122 4.78 1.22 18.46
C LEU A 122 5.21 0.65 17.11
N LEU A 123 4.95 1.34 15.99
CA LEU A 123 5.40 0.91 14.67
C LEU A 123 6.94 0.92 14.56
N VAL A 124 7.60 1.98 15.04
CA VAL A 124 9.07 2.04 15.07
C VAL A 124 9.63 0.91 15.94
N SER A 125 9.08 0.70 17.13
CA SER A 125 9.45 -0.39 18.03
C SER A 125 9.25 -1.75 17.38
N ASN A 126 8.11 -1.99 16.71
CA ASN A 126 7.84 -3.24 16.00
C ASN A 126 8.96 -3.62 15.02
N VAL A 127 9.31 -2.67 14.15
CA VAL A 127 10.27 -2.92 13.07
C VAL A 127 11.71 -2.94 13.62
N THR A 128 12.01 -2.12 14.63
CA THR A 128 13.36 -2.05 15.21
C THR A 128 13.66 -3.26 16.08
N VAL A 129 12.71 -3.70 16.92
CA VAL A 129 12.86 -4.92 17.73
C VAL A 129 12.93 -6.14 16.81
N GLY A 130 12.08 -6.21 15.79
CA GLY A 130 12.13 -7.30 14.81
C GLY A 130 13.48 -7.37 14.08
N TYR A 131 14.07 -6.22 13.74
CA TYR A 131 15.44 -6.13 13.22
C TYR A 131 16.49 -6.66 14.22
N LEU A 132 16.41 -6.28 15.49
CA LEU A 132 17.39 -6.70 16.51
C LEU A 132 17.29 -8.19 16.87
N GLU A 133 16.08 -8.73 16.89
CA GLU A 133 15.84 -10.15 17.21
C GLU A 133 16.21 -11.08 16.06
N ASN A 134 16.11 -10.61 14.82
CA ASN A 134 16.41 -11.38 13.62
C ASN A 134 17.72 -10.89 12.99
N ASP A 135 18.84 -11.06 13.70
CA ASP A 135 20.20 -10.84 13.20
C ASP A 135 20.67 -11.93 12.21
N ARG A 136 19.74 -12.78 11.74
CA ARG A 136 19.98 -13.81 10.73
C ARG A 136 19.62 -13.25 9.37
N GLU A 137 20.52 -13.40 8.40
CA GLU A 137 20.27 -13.10 7.00
C GLU A 137 18.94 -13.73 6.58
N PHE A 138 17.98 -12.92 6.13
CA PHE A 138 16.76 -13.43 5.55
C PHE A 138 17.13 -14.22 4.30
N GLU A 139 17.02 -15.55 4.36
CA GLU A 139 17.17 -16.43 3.20
C GLU A 139 15.88 -16.33 2.37
N ILE A 140 15.89 -15.49 1.33
CA ILE A 140 14.73 -15.34 0.43
C ILE A 140 15.14 -15.75 -0.98
N GLU A 141 14.27 -16.54 -1.59
CA GLU A 141 14.28 -16.94 -3.00
C GLU A 141 14.68 -15.76 -3.88
N GLN A 142 15.74 -15.93 -4.68
CA GLN A 142 16.13 -14.92 -5.67
C GLN A 142 14.91 -14.72 -6.58
N TYR A 143 14.33 -13.50 -6.60
CA TYR A 143 13.19 -13.20 -7.45
C TYR A 143 13.53 -13.66 -8.87
N PRO A 144 12.81 -14.67 -9.42
CA PRO A 144 13.16 -15.23 -10.70
C PRO A 144 13.21 -14.14 -11.75
N ASN A 145 14.27 -14.14 -12.57
CA ASN A 145 14.47 -13.13 -13.60
C ASN A 145 13.34 -13.09 -14.66
N HIS A 146 12.46 -14.10 -14.68
CA HIS A 146 11.26 -14.14 -15.51
C HIS A 146 10.06 -13.37 -14.92
N MET A 147 10.14 -12.91 -13.67
CA MET A 147 9.07 -12.12 -13.04
C MET A 147 9.24 -10.61 -13.24
N PRO A 148 8.13 -9.88 -13.47
CA PRO A 148 8.11 -8.42 -13.45
C PRO A 148 8.52 -7.87 -12.10
N GLY A 149 9.25 -6.75 -12.13
CA GLY A 149 9.62 -6.01 -10.93
C GLY A 149 10.85 -5.14 -11.15
N TYR A 150 11.17 -4.35 -10.13
CA TYR A 150 12.30 -3.42 -10.15
C TYR A 150 13.40 -3.97 -9.26
N ARG A 151 14.48 -4.45 -9.88
CA ARG A 151 15.56 -5.16 -9.20
C ARG A 151 16.08 -4.47 -7.94
N ILE A 152 16.32 -3.16 -7.97
CA ILE A 152 16.83 -2.45 -6.78
C ILE A 152 15.87 -2.56 -5.59
N LEU A 153 14.56 -2.58 -5.83
CA LEU A 153 13.57 -2.74 -4.77
C LEU A 153 13.45 -4.21 -4.31
N GLU A 154 13.65 -5.17 -5.22
CA GLU A 154 13.73 -6.61 -4.90
C GLU A 154 14.99 -6.96 -4.10
N ASP A 155 16.11 -6.28 -4.39
CA ASP A 155 17.39 -6.43 -3.72
C ASP A 155 17.38 -5.90 -2.26
N ILE A 156 16.32 -5.19 -1.85
CA ILE A 156 16.16 -4.69 -0.47
C ILE A 156 15.62 -5.83 0.41
N PRO A 157 16.39 -6.29 1.41
CA PRO A 157 15.91 -7.32 2.32
C PRO A 157 14.73 -6.80 3.14
N PRO A 158 13.68 -7.61 3.38
CA PRO A 158 12.63 -7.24 4.32
C PRO A 158 13.22 -7.14 5.73
N VAL A 159 12.64 -6.26 6.53
CA VAL A 159 12.95 -6.16 7.95
C VAL A 159 11.89 -6.95 8.71
N ALA A 160 12.31 -7.90 9.55
CA ALA A 160 11.39 -8.64 10.40
C ALA A 160 10.59 -7.67 11.27
N VAL A 161 9.36 -8.03 11.58
CA VAL A 161 8.54 -7.34 12.57
C VAL A 161 8.44 -8.18 13.83
N ALA A 162 8.57 -7.54 14.99
CA ALA A 162 8.54 -8.23 16.28
C ALA A 162 7.17 -8.87 16.57
N PHE A 163 6.07 -8.21 16.21
CA PHE A 163 4.76 -8.58 16.75
C PHE A 163 4.23 -9.93 16.30
N TRP A 164 4.56 -10.40 15.10
CA TRP A 164 4.16 -11.71 14.57
C TRP A 164 4.74 -11.94 13.15
N LYS A 165 4.69 -13.19 12.64
CA LYS A 165 4.97 -13.48 11.23
C LYS A 165 3.76 -13.21 10.35
N SER A 166 3.93 -12.40 9.31
CA SER A 166 2.83 -12.07 8.40
C SER A 166 2.47 -13.24 7.46
N PRO A 167 1.22 -13.34 6.97
CA PRO A 167 0.83 -14.33 5.95
C PRO A 167 1.73 -14.24 4.72
N PHE A 168 2.20 -13.04 4.40
CA PHE A 168 3.13 -12.82 3.31
C PHE A 168 4.46 -13.53 3.56
N GLU A 169 5.06 -13.38 4.74
CA GLU A 169 6.28 -14.09 5.13
C GLU A 169 6.08 -15.61 5.12
N LEU A 170 4.96 -16.10 5.67
CA LEU A 170 4.64 -17.53 5.70
C LEU A 170 4.53 -18.13 4.29
N VAL A 171 3.89 -17.42 3.37
CA VAL A 171 3.75 -17.82 1.96
C VAL A 171 5.11 -17.86 1.25
N HIS A 172 6.04 -16.97 1.59
CA HIS A 172 7.34 -16.87 0.91
C HIS A 172 8.47 -17.66 1.60
N GLN A 173 8.26 -18.19 2.80
CA GLN A 173 9.21 -19.08 3.50
C GLN A 173 9.30 -20.51 2.91
N GLY A 174 8.35 -20.94 2.07
CA GLY A 174 8.26 -22.33 1.57
C GLY A 174 9.01 -22.66 0.28
N GLY A 175 9.85 -21.78 -0.26
CA GLY A 175 10.64 -22.01 -1.48
C GLY A 175 11.77 -23.03 -1.25
N LYS A 176 12.07 -23.88 -2.25
CA LYS A 176 13.00 -25.02 -2.11
C LYS A 176 14.48 -24.69 -2.35
N ASP A 177 14.83 -23.48 -2.77
CA ASP A 177 16.23 -23.11 -3.03
C ASP A 177 16.58 -21.73 -2.43
N PRO A 178 17.65 -21.63 -1.62
CA PRO A 178 18.03 -20.40 -0.94
C PRO A 178 18.60 -19.36 -1.92
N GLY A 179 17.95 -18.21 -2.00
CA GLY A 179 18.52 -17.03 -2.66
C GLY A 179 19.35 -16.20 -1.68
N VAL A 180 20.50 -15.73 -2.16
CA VAL A 180 21.38 -14.81 -1.41
C VAL A 180 21.01 -13.38 -1.81
N TYR A 181 20.67 -12.53 -0.84
CA TYR A 181 20.64 -11.08 -1.04
C TYR A 181 22.06 -10.58 -1.37
N ARG A 182 22.39 -10.52 -2.67
CA ARG A 182 23.74 -10.13 -3.14
C ARG A 182 23.96 -8.63 -3.24
N PHE A 183 22.99 -7.81 -2.87
CA PHE A 183 23.25 -6.41 -2.60
C PHE A 183 23.66 -6.33 -1.13
N GLU A 184 24.85 -5.80 -0.84
CA GLU A 184 25.26 -5.40 0.51
C GLU A 184 24.42 -4.20 1.00
N MET A 185 23.10 -4.20 0.75
CA MET A 185 22.19 -3.22 1.29
C MET A 185 21.99 -3.68 2.71
N THR A 186 22.76 -3.08 3.62
CA THR A 186 22.63 -3.41 5.04
C THR A 186 21.15 -3.38 5.43
N GLN A 187 20.68 -4.36 6.19
CA GLN A 187 19.32 -4.36 6.74
C GLN A 187 18.98 -3.03 7.44
N ARG A 188 20.01 -2.34 7.95
CA ARG A 188 19.93 -0.97 8.47
C ARG A 188 19.42 0.05 7.43
N LEU A 189 19.88 0.00 6.18
CA LEU A 189 19.35 0.86 5.12
C LEU A 189 17.89 0.50 4.80
N ALA A 190 17.52 -0.78 4.76
CA ALA A 190 16.14 -1.21 4.58
C ALA A 190 15.22 -0.68 5.71
N LEU A 191 15.68 -0.76 6.96
CA LEU A 191 15.02 -0.18 8.13
C LEU A 191 14.83 1.32 7.99
N ILE A 192 15.87 2.06 7.59
CA ILE A 192 15.76 3.51 7.39
C ILE A 192 14.74 3.84 6.30
N ILE A 193 14.80 3.14 5.15
CA ILE A 193 13.89 3.38 4.03
C ILE A 193 12.44 3.08 4.44
N VAL A 194 12.18 1.98 5.15
CA VAL A 194 10.81 1.62 5.52
C VAL A 194 10.23 2.59 6.55
N LEU A 195 11.03 3.04 7.53
CA LEU A 195 10.61 4.04 8.52
C LEU A 195 10.34 5.39 7.85
N LEU A 196 11.19 5.82 6.91
CA LEU A 196 10.97 7.03 6.12
C LEU A 196 9.71 6.92 5.24
N ALA A 197 9.43 5.76 4.66
CA ALA A 197 8.23 5.52 3.86
C ALA A 197 6.96 5.62 4.70
N HIS A 198 6.93 5.04 5.90
CA HIS A 198 5.80 5.20 6.83
C HIS A 198 5.64 6.64 7.31
N LEU A 199 6.73 7.31 7.66
CA LEU A 199 6.71 8.73 8.02
C LEU A 199 6.17 9.59 6.87
N ALA A 200 6.55 9.29 5.63
CA ALA A 200 6.05 9.95 4.43
C ALA A 200 4.55 9.72 4.23
N ILE A 201 4.02 8.52 4.50
CA ILE A 201 2.57 8.25 4.47
C ILE A 201 1.86 9.06 5.57
N VAL A 202 2.33 8.95 6.82
CA VAL A 202 1.71 9.62 7.98
C VAL A 202 1.69 11.14 7.80
N SER A 203 2.84 11.74 7.53
CA SER A 203 2.93 13.18 7.27
C SER A 203 2.12 13.58 6.02
N GLY A 204 2.15 12.76 4.97
CA GLY A 204 1.37 12.94 3.75
C GLY A 204 -0.13 13.00 4.03
N LEU A 205 -0.68 12.06 4.81
CA LEU A 205 -2.11 12.03 5.18
C LEU A 205 -2.52 13.25 6.01
N ILE A 206 -1.69 13.67 6.97
CA ILE A 206 -1.95 14.84 7.82
C ILE A 206 -1.94 16.13 6.98
N LEU A 207 -0.90 16.31 6.16
CA LEU A 207 -0.77 17.44 5.24
C LEU A 207 -1.89 17.46 4.20
N PHE A 208 -2.32 16.29 3.73
CA PHE A 208 -3.45 16.21 2.80
C PHE A 208 -4.73 16.71 3.45
N GLY A 209 -4.99 16.29 4.70
CA GLY A 209 -6.14 16.77 5.48
C GLY A 209 -6.09 18.27 5.73
N SER A 210 -4.95 18.81 6.13
CA SER A 210 -4.82 20.24 6.42
C SER A 210 -4.89 21.10 5.16
N VAL A 211 -4.21 20.71 4.07
CA VAL A 211 -4.09 21.53 2.86
C VAL A 211 -5.31 21.36 1.95
N HIS A 212 -5.72 20.12 1.66
CA HIS A 212 -6.72 19.84 0.64
C HIS A 212 -8.12 19.65 1.20
N PHE A 213 -8.23 19.01 2.37
CA PHE A 213 -9.52 18.90 3.07
C PHE A 213 -9.83 20.12 3.93
N GLN A 214 -8.87 21.03 4.15
CA GLN A 214 -9.00 22.19 5.04
C GLN A 214 -9.45 21.82 6.45
N ASN A 215 -9.11 20.61 6.90
CA ASN A 215 -9.45 20.10 8.22
C ASN A 215 -8.35 19.16 8.71
N VAL A 216 -7.57 19.64 9.68
CA VAL A 216 -6.46 18.88 10.26
C VAL A 216 -6.93 17.64 11.01
N ASN A 217 -8.12 17.67 11.62
CA ASN A 217 -8.68 16.53 12.35
C ASN A 217 -8.94 15.34 11.42
N MET A 218 -9.31 15.61 10.16
CA MET A 218 -9.47 14.57 9.14
C MET A 218 -8.13 13.95 8.76
N GLY A 219 -7.08 14.76 8.65
CA GLY A 219 -5.72 14.29 8.37
C GLY A 219 -5.14 13.47 9.53
N LEU A 220 -5.31 13.95 10.76
CA LEU A 220 -4.93 13.21 11.98
C LEU A 220 -5.70 11.89 12.08
N GLY A 221 -7.02 11.93 11.86
CA GLY A 221 -7.85 10.73 11.86
C GLY A 221 -7.42 9.72 10.79
N ALA A 222 -7.09 10.17 9.59
CA ALA A 222 -6.58 9.32 8.51
C ALA A 222 -5.24 8.67 8.88
N ALA A 223 -4.31 9.42 9.46
CA ALA A 223 -3.01 8.90 9.88
C ALA A 223 -3.12 7.92 11.07
N VAL A 224 -3.95 8.23 12.07
CA VAL A 224 -4.24 7.29 13.17
C VAL A 224 -4.87 6.01 12.63
N PHE A 225 -5.84 6.13 11.72
CA PHE A 225 -6.47 4.95 11.11
C PHE A 225 -5.45 4.12 10.32
N TYR A 226 -4.56 4.74 9.55
CA TYR A 226 -3.48 4.04 8.84
C TYR A 226 -2.61 3.21 9.78
N LEU A 227 -2.16 3.79 10.89
CA LEU A 227 -1.30 3.11 11.87
C LEU A 227 -2.06 2.04 12.69
N LEU A 228 -3.36 2.22 12.86
CA LEU A 228 -4.19 1.32 13.66
C LEU A 228 -4.56 0.03 12.90
N ILE A 229 -4.63 0.08 11.57
CA ILE A 229 -4.94 -1.10 10.76
C ILE A 229 -3.83 -2.13 10.94
N PRO A 230 -4.16 -3.37 11.36
CA PRO A 230 -3.17 -4.41 11.59
C PRO A 230 -2.18 -4.57 10.44
N TYR A 231 -2.66 -4.64 9.19
CA TYR A 231 -1.83 -4.71 7.98
C TYR A 231 -0.60 -3.80 7.98
N THR A 232 -0.70 -2.57 8.51
CA THR A 232 0.42 -1.62 8.59
C THR A 232 1.51 -2.09 9.55
N GLY A 233 1.15 -2.70 10.67
CA GLY A 233 2.07 -3.35 11.58
C GLY A 233 2.64 -4.66 11.02
N GLU A 234 1.81 -5.44 10.33
CA GLU A 234 2.19 -6.75 9.77
C GLU A 234 3.19 -6.63 8.61
N MET A 235 2.92 -5.72 7.67
CA MET A 235 3.81 -5.44 6.52
C MET A 235 4.77 -4.29 6.81
N GLY A 236 4.90 -3.91 8.09
CA GLY A 236 5.59 -2.70 8.52
C GLY A 236 7.06 -2.65 8.12
N GLY A 237 7.72 -3.81 8.01
CA GLY A 237 9.13 -3.92 7.60
C GLY A 237 9.38 -4.16 6.11
N HIS A 238 8.34 -4.21 5.27
CA HIS A 238 8.48 -4.53 3.85
C HIS A 238 8.45 -3.26 2.98
N VAL A 239 9.62 -2.80 2.53
CA VAL A 239 9.76 -1.55 1.73
C VAL A 239 8.86 -1.56 0.50
N HIS A 240 8.81 -2.66 -0.24
CA HIS A 240 8.04 -2.77 -1.47
C HIS A 240 6.51 -2.71 -1.26
N HIS A 241 6.00 -2.93 -0.04
CA HIS A 241 4.60 -2.75 0.30
C HIS A 241 4.25 -1.28 0.64
N VAL A 242 5.22 -0.53 1.19
CA VAL A 242 4.98 0.79 1.80
C VAL A 242 5.38 1.93 0.88
N LEU A 243 6.58 1.84 0.28
CA LEU A 243 7.18 2.93 -0.51
C LEU A 243 6.30 3.39 -1.69
N PRO A 244 5.70 2.49 -2.51
CA PRO A 244 4.84 2.93 -3.60
C PRO A 244 3.60 3.70 -3.12
N GLY A 245 3.00 3.26 -2.01
CA GLY A 245 1.87 3.95 -1.37
C GLY A 245 2.27 5.35 -0.90
N ALA A 246 3.45 5.49 -0.29
CA ALA A 246 4.02 6.77 0.12
C ALA A 246 4.19 7.73 -1.07
N LEU A 247 4.81 7.25 -2.15
CA LEU A 247 5.04 8.04 -3.36
C LEU A 247 3.72 8.50 -3.99
N LEU A 248 2.70 7.65 -4.05
CA LEU A 248 1.38 8.01 -4.57
C LEU A 248 0.64 9.03 -3.70
N VAL A 249 0.74 8.94 -2.36
CA VAL A 249 0.19 9.96 -1.45
C VAL A 249 0.84 11.31 -1.71
N TRP A 250 2.17 11.36 -1.87
CA TRP A 250 2.89 12.60 -2.16
C TRP A 250 2.62 13.14 -3.57
N ALA A 251 2.45 12.26 -4.56
CA ALA A 251 2.01 12.66 -5.89
C ALA A 251 0.65 13.38 -5.84
N LEU A 252 -0.31 12.83 -5.08
CA LEU A 252 -1.62 13.44 -4.87
C LEU A 252 -1.54 14.70 -4.02
N LEU A 253 -0.73 14.74 -2.96
CA LEU A 253 -0.52 15.93 -2.15
C LEU A 253 -0.01 17.10 -3.01
N CYS A 254 0.89 16.80 -3.95
CA CYS A 254 1.46 17.76 -4.88
C CYS A 254 0.61 17.99 -6.15
N TYR A 255 -0.66 17.58 -6.23
CA TYR A 255 -1.43 17.65 -7.49
C TYR A 255 -1.52 19.05 -8.12
N ARG A 256 -1.39 20.13 -7.33
CA ARG A 256 -1.36 21.51 -7.84
C ARG A 256 -0.03 21.93 -8.47
N LYS A 257 1.01 21.11 -8.32
CA LYS A 257 2.37 21.31 -8.83
C LYS A 257 2.66 20.17 -9.84
N PRO A 258 2.26 20.32 -11.12
CA PRO A 258 2.24 19.21 -12.07
C PRO A 258 3.58 18.46 -12.19
N PHE A 259 4.70 19.19 -12.18
CA PHE A 259 6.04 18.61 -12.19
C PHE A 259 6.29 17.66 -11.01
N LEU A 260 6.06 18.12 -9.77
CA LEU A 260 6.27 17.30 -8.58
C LEU A 260 5.31 16.10 -8.54
N ALA A 261 4.06 16.31 -8.96
CA ALA A 261 3.08 15.24 -9.05
C ALA A 261 3.51 14.14 -10.04
N GLY A 262 4.00 14.52 -11.23
CA GLY A 262 4.55 13.58 -12.22
C GLY A 262 5.84 12.90 -11.74
N LEU A 263 6.70 13.62 -11.02
CA LEU A 263 7.93 13.08 -10.42
C LEU A 263 7.60 11.97 -9.42
N PHE A 264 6.76 12.24 -8.43
CA PHE A 264 6.37 11.23 -7.45
C PHE A 264 5.58 10.06 -8.06
N LEU A 265 4.69 10.33 -9.02
CA LEU A 265 3.94 9.29 -9.74
C LEU A 265 4.89 8.31 -10.45
N SER A 266 5.88 8.82 -11.18
CA SER A 266 6.82 7.99 -11.93
C SER A 266 7.83 7.27 -11.05
N LEU A 267 8.22 7.83 -9.91
CA LEU A 267 9.00 7.10 -8.92
C LEU A 267 8.25 5.86 -8.38
N ALA A 268 6.92 5.89 -8.34
CA ALA A 268 6.11 4.73 -7.97
C ALA A 268 6.11 3.62 -9.02
N PHE A 269 6.68 3.84 -10.23
CA PHE A 269 6.84 2.80 -11.25
C PHE A 269 7.83 1.70 -10.83
N CYS A 270 8.46 1.81 -9.65
CA CYS A 270 9.22 0.74 -9.01
C CYS A 270 8.40 -0.55 -8.74
N ILE A 271 7.07 -0.50 -8.81
CA ILE A 271 6.20 -1.69 -8.78
C ILE A 271 5.35 -1.84 -10.06
N TYR A 272 5.71 -1.16 -11.15
CA TYR A 272 5.10 -1.15 -12.50
C TYR A 272 3.59 -0.87 -12.64
N TYR A 273 2.73 -1.33 -11.73
CA TYR A 273 1.28 -1.08 -11.74
C TYR A 273 0.89 0.41 -11.81
N PRO A 274 1.60 1.36 -11.16
CA PRO A 274 1.29 2.78 -11.27
C PRO A 274 1.50 3.35 -12.68
N LEU A 275 2.20 2.66 -13.59
CA LEU A 275 2.28 3.03 -15.01
C LEU A 275 0.89 3.13 -15.64
N PHE A 276 -0.02 2.23 -15.25
CA PHE A 276 -1.40 2.18 -15.74
C PHE A 276 -2.27 3.32 -15.21
N LEU A 277 -1.74 4.18 -14.33
CA LEU A 277 -2.41 5.42 -13.94
C LEU A 277 -2.21 6.54 -14.96
N LEU A 278 -1.26 6.42 -15.90
CA LEU A 278 -0.98 7.47 -16.88
C LEU A 278 -2.23 7.97 -17.63
N PRO A 279 -3.16 7.12 -18.13
CA PRO A 279 -4.38 7.60 -18.76
C PRO A 279 -5.24 8.51 -17.86
N LEU A 280 -5.39 8.15 -16.57
CA LEU A 280 -6.12 8.94 -15.58
C LEU A 280 -5.45 10.30 -15.35
N TRP A 281 -4.14 10.30 -15.12
CA TRP A 281 -3.36 11.49 -14.75
C TRP A 281 -3.18 12.43 -15.95
N VAL A 282 -2.96 11.90 -17.15
CA VAL A 282 -2.96 12.67 -18.40
C VAL A 282 -4.32 13.33 -18.61
N GLY A 283 -5.42 12.60 -18.43
CA GLY A 283 -6.77 13.15 -18.50
C GLY A 283 -7.03 14.24 -17.45
N PHE A 284 -6.48 14.11 -16.24
CA PHE A 284 -6.62 15.11 -15.17
C PHE A 284 -5.90 16.43 -15.49
N TYR A 285 -4.69 16.35 -16.07
CA TYR A 285 -3.87 17.50 -16.44
C TYR A 285 -4.07 18.00 -17.88
N TRP A 286 -4.96 17.37 -18.66
CA TRP A 286 -5.26 17.78 -20.02
C TRP A 286 -5.62 19.27 -20.08
N GLN A 287 -4.87 20.05 -20.87
CA GLN A 287 -4.95 21.53 -20.97
C GLN A 287 -4.71 22.31 -19.65
N ARG A 288 -4.25 21.65 -18.58
CA ARG A 288 -4.11 22.20 -17.22
C ARG A 288 -2.69 22.06 -16.64
N GLY A 289 -1.69 21.93 -17.52
CA GLY A 289 -0.29 21.74 -17.13
C GLY A 289 0.30 20.36 -17.46
N LEU A 290 -0.32 19.61 -18.39
CA LEU A 290 0.18 18.33 -18.89
C LEU A 290 1.68 18.32 -19.24
N PRO A 291 2.25 19.32 -19.96
CA PRO A 291 3.68 19.28 -20.30
C PRO A 291 4.58 19.25 -19.06
N LYS A 292 4.26 20.04 -18.04
CA LYS A 292 5.00 20.08 -16.77
C LYS A 292 4.91 18.73 -16.04
N MET A 293 3.75 18.10 -16.06
CA MET A 293 3.55 16.76 -15.48
C MET A 293 4.35 15.69 -16.23
N LEU A 294 4.36 15.72 -17.56
CA LEU A 294 5.13 14.78 -18.38
C LEU A 294 6.65 14.95 -18.18
N VAL A 295 7.14 16.18 -18.04
CA VAL A 295 8.55 16.42 -17.68
C VAL A 295 8.86 15.81 -16.30
N GLY A 296 7.97 15.98 -15.32
CA GLY A 296 8.09 15.33 -14.01
C GLY A 296 8.17 13.81 -14.13
N VAL A 297 7.29 13.20 -14.93
CA VAL A 297 7.31 11.76 -15.20
C VAL A 297 8.62 11.31 -15.85
N ALA A 298 9.10 12.04 -16.85
CA ALA A 298 10.36 11.71 -17.53
C ALA A 298 11.56 11.77 -16.57
N VAL A 299 11.60 12.77 -15.68
CA VAL A 299 12.67 12.91 -14.68
C VAL A 299 12.61 11.76 -13.65
N GLY A 300 11.44 11.47 -13.07
CA GLY A 300 11.34 10.42 -12.05
C GLY A 300 11.57 9.02 -12.63
N TRP A 301 11.07 8.76 -13.85
CA TRP A 301 11.41 7.54 -14.58
C TRP A 301 12.91 7.46 -14.88
N GLY A 302 13.53 8.56 -15.31
CA GLY A 302 14.97 8.65 -15.53
C GLY A 302 15.80 8.33 -14.28
N ILE A 303 15.33 8.72 -13.08
CA ILE A 303 15.97 8.37 -11.81
C ILE A 303 15.96 6.85 -11.59
N LEU A 304 14.84 6.16 -11.86
CA LEU A 304 14.76 4.71 -11.73
C LEU A 304 15.68 3.99 -12.74
N ILE A 305 15.69 4.46 -13.99
CA ILE A 305 16.59 3.93 -15.03
C ILE A 305 18.06 4.18 -14.66
N ALA A 306 18.40 5.37 -14.19
CA ALA A 306 19.74 5.69 -13.71
C ALA A 306 20.14 4.76 -12.55
N GLY A 307 19.23 4.45 -11.63
CA GLY A 307 19.45 3.44 -10.60
C GLY A 307 19.86 2.09 -11.18
N LEU A 308 19.12 1.58 -12.18
CA LEU A 308 19.44 0.30 -12.84
C LEU A 308 20.80 0.33 -13.53
N VAL A 309 21.15 1.42 -14.20
CA VAL A 309 22.44 1.61 -14.88
C VAL A 309 23.58 1.65 -13.87
N LEU A 310 23.46 2.46 -12.82
CA LEU A 310 24.49 2.62 -11.79
C LEU A 310 24.73 1.36 -10.97
N THR A 311 23.76 0.46 -10.92
CA THR A 311 23.82 -0.80 -10.17
C THR A 311 23.84 -2.03 -11.09
N GLN A 312 24.14 -1.86 -12.38
CA GLN A 312 24.15 -2.94 -13.38
C GLN A 312 25.23 -3.98 -13.04
N ARG A 313 24.93 -5.27 -13.26
CA ARG A 313 25.82 -6.40 -12.99
C ARG A 313 25.83 -7.38 -14.17
N PRO A 314 26.92 -8.12 -14.39
CA PRO A 314 26.97 -9.12 -15.47
C PRO A 314 25.91 -10.23 -15.33
N GLU A 315 25.55 -10.59 -14.10
CA GLU A 315 24.66 -11.71 -13.80
C GLU A 315 23.16 -11.38 -13.93
N THR A 316 22.80 -10.09 -13.91
CA THR A 316 21.39 -9.66 -13.86
C THR A 316 20.77 -9.46 -15.23
N GLY A 317 21.51 -9.77 -16.29
CA GLY A 317 21.10 -9.55 -17.68
C GLY A 317 21.35 -8.11 -18.13
N ASP A 318 20.98 -7.83 -19.38
CA ASP A 318 21.18 -6.53 -19.98
C ASP A 318 20.17 -5.49 -19.47
N LEU A 319 20.50 -4.21 -19.68
CA LEU A 319 19.63 -3.09 -19.28
C LEU A 319 18.23 -3.22 -19.92
N ILE A 320 18.14 -3.74 -21.15
CA ILE A 320 16.87 -3.91 -21.85
C ILE A 320 15.98 -4.92 -21.13
N LEU A 321 16.53 -6.07 -20.71
CA LEU A 321 15.79 -7.03 -19.90
C LEU A 321 15.32 -6.39 -18.59
N GLN A 322 16.19 -5.64 -17.90
CA GLN A 322 15.83 -4.96 -16.65
C GLN A 322 14.71 -3.93 -16.84
N ILE A 323 14.70 -3.19 -17.96
CA ILE A 323 13.62 -2.28 -18.32
C ILE A 323 12.32 -3.05 -18.62
N LYS A 324 12.40 -4.17 -19.36
CA LYS A 324 11.24 -5.03 -19.62
C LYS A 324 10.65 -5.57 -18.33
N ARG A 325 11.48 -6.03 -17.39
CA ARG A 325 11.08 -6.47 -16.05
C ARG A 325 10.39 -5.35 -15.28
N MET A 326 11.02 -4.17 -15.22
CA MET A 326 10.50 -3.00 -14.50
C MET A 326 9.12 -2.55 -14.99
N HIS A 327 8.76 -2.80 -16.25
CA HIS A 327 7.47 -2.39 -16.82
C HIS A 327 6.49 -3.55 -17.03
N GLY A 328 6.87 -4.77 -16.65
CA GLY A 328 6.05 -5.95 -16.86
C GLY A 328 5.85 -6.34 -18.33
N PHE A 329 6.78 -5.97 -19.22
CA PHE A 329 6.82 -6.45 -20.62
C PHE A 329 7.45 -7.86 -20.71
N LEU A 330 7.00 -8.75 -19.83
CA LEU A 330 7.34 -10.17 -19.80
C LEU A 330 6.07 -10.97 -20.07
N MET A 331 6.24 -12.23 -20.50
CA MET A 331 5.10 -13.13 -20.52
C MET A 331 4.59 -13.33 -19.09
N PRO A 332 3.26 -13.27 -18.86
CA PRO A 332 2.73 -13.51 -17.52
C PRO A 332 3.11 -14.91 -17.05
N GLU A 333 3.53 -15.00 -15.79
CA GLU A 333 3.78 -16.30 -15.15
C GLU A 333 2.53 -17.20 -15.25
N MET A 334 2.73 -18.43 -15.74
CA MET A 334 1.69 -19.44 -15.95
C MET A 334 1.91 -20.69 -15.11
N ASP A 335 3.01 -20.78 -14.37
CA ASP A 335 3.24 -21.87 -13.44
C ASP A 335 2.27 -21.80 -12.25
N ARG A 336 1.63 -22.93 -11.93
CA ARG A 336 0.69 -23.04 -10.82
C ARG A 336 1.39 -23.02 -9.47
N ASP A 337 2.64 -23.47 -9.42
CA ASP A 337 3.39 -23.58 -8.17
C ASP A 337 3.96 -22.21 -7.72
N VAL A 338 4.10 -21.29 -8.67
CA VAL A 338 4.57 -19.91 -8.42
C VAL A 338 3.41 -18.96 -8.06
N LEU A 339 2.21 -19.19 -8.61
CA LEU A 339 1.05 -18.30 -8.41
C LEU A 339 0.40 -18.51 -7.02
N LYS A 340 0.61 -17.54 -6.13
CA LYS A 340 0.12 -17.54 -4.74
C LYS A 340 -1.06 -16.56 -4.56
N GLY A 341 -1.95 -16.81 -3.58
CA GLY A 341 -3.13 -15.97 -3.31
C GLY A 341 -4.46 -16.70 -3.55
N MET A 342 -5.48 -16.01 -4.09
CA MET A 342 -6.70 -16.65 -4.61
C MET A 342 -6.39 -17.83 -5.56
N TRP A 343 -5.21 -17.80 -6.18
CA TRP A 343 -4.68 -18.80 -7.09
C TRP A 343 -4.31 -20.12 -6.40
N GLN A 344 -4.11 -20.15 -5.08
CA GLN A 344 -3.98 -21.38 -4.29
C GLN A 344 -5.28 -22.20 -4.20
N LEU A 345 -6.39 -21.70 -4.75
CA LEU A 345 -7.56 -22.52 -5.08
C LEU A 345 -7.28 -23.46 -6.28
N HIS A 346 -6.04 -23.52 -6.78
CA HIS A 346 -5.61 -24.27 -7.96
C HIS A 346 -6.42 -23.93 -9.22
N TRP A 347 -6.81 -22.66 -9.34
CA TRP A 347 -7.44 -22.17 -10.55
C TRP A 347 -6.49 -22.27 -11.74
N VAL A 348 -7.05 -22.45 -12.93
CA VAL A 348 -6.23 -22.45 -14.15
C VAL A 348 -5.59 -21.07 -14.31
N PRO A 349 -4.24 -20.96 -14.40
CA PRO A 349 -3.54 -19.68 -14.50
C PRO A 349 -4.03 -18.75 -15.61
N SER A 350 -4.56 -19.32 -16.70
CA SER A 350 -5.13 -18.56 -17.82
C SER A 350 -6.29 -17.64 -17.42
N TYR A 351 -7.04 -17.92 -16.34
CA TYR A 351 -8.09 -17.03 -15.85
C TYR A 351 -7.57 -15.66 -15.41
N ARG A 352 -6.28 -15.56 -15.07
CA ARG A 352 -5.60 -14.29 -14.79
C ARG A 352 -5.66 -13.33 -15.97
N ILE A 353 -5.61 -13.83 -17.20
CA ILE A 353 -5.65 -13.02 -18.43
C ILE A 353 -6.94 -12.20 -18.48
N THR A 354 -8.06 -12.76 -18.01
CA THR A 354 -9.33 -12.05 -17.92
C THR A 354 -9.25 -10.86 -16.95
N PHE A 355 -8.67 -11.06 -15.77
CA PHE A 355 -8.51 -9.97 -14.80
C PHE A 355 -7.50 -8.91 -15.26
N ILE A 356 -6.43 -9.33 -15.96
CA ILE A 356 -5.51 -8.41 -16.64
C ILE A 356 -6.27 -7.58 -17.67
N ALA A 357 -7.08 -8.21 -18.54
CA ALA A 357 -7.86 -7.49 -19.55
C ALA A 357 -8.83 -6.47 -18.92
N PHE A 358 -9.54 -6.85 -17.84
CA PHE A 358 -10.40 -5.91 -17.10
C PHE A 358 -9.60 -4.75 -16.49
N PHE A 359 -8.43 -5.03 -15.92
CA PHE A 359 -7.54 -4.02 -15.36
C PHE A 359 -7.05 -3.02 -16.42
N PHE A 360 -6.60 -3.51 -17.58
CA PHE A 360 -6.20 -2.69 -18.72
C PHE A 360 -7.38 -1.86 -19.26
N MET A 361 -8.55 -2.48 -19.41
CA MET A 361 -9.76 -1.78 -19.84
C MET A 361 -10.13 -0.66 -18.87
N MET A 362 -10.04 -0.92 -17.56
CA MET A 362 -10.28 0.11 -16.53
C MET A 362 -9.27 1.26 -16.62
N SER A 363 -7.98 0.97 -16.81
CA SER A 363 -6.94 1.97 -17.04
C SER A 363 -7.25 2.85 -18.25
N ILE A 364 -7.56 2.26 -19.41
CA ILE A 364 -7.90 2.99 -20.64
C ILE A 364 -9.18 3.81 -20.44
N MET A 365 -10.20 3.23 -19.80
CA MET A 365 -11.45 3.91 -19.49
C MET A 365 -11.22 5.19 -18.69
N PHE A 366 -10.21 5.21 -17.79
CA PHE A 366 -9.88 6.41 -17.03
C PHE A 366 -9.41 7.61 -17.85
N ALA A 367 -8.97 7.43 -19.10
CA ALA A 367 -8.74 8.57 -19.99
C ALA A 367 -10.05 9.34 -20.25
N ILE A 368 -11.15 8.62 -20.43
CA ILE A 368 -12.45 9.16 -20.87
C ILE A 368 -13.37 9.44 -19.67
N TRP A 369 -13.49 8.51 -18.74
CA TRP A 369 -14.38 8.57 -17.58
C TRP A 369 -13.60 8.55 -16.26
N PRO A 370 -13.93 9.37 -15.25
CA PRO A 370 -14.99 10.37 -15.25
C PRO A 370 -14.69 11.54 -16.19
N ALA A 371 -15.75 12.10 -16.79
CA ALA A 371 -15.62 13.20 -17.76
C ALA A 371 -15.07 14.48 -17.10
N LYS A 372 -15.56 14.81 -15.91
CA LYS A 372 -15.01 15.90 -15.07
C LYS A 372 -14.15 15.29 -13.99
N LYS A 373 -12.83 15.39 -14.15
CA LYS A 373 -11.86 14.92 -13.17
C LYS A 373 -11.55 16.03 -12.17
N ASN A 374 -11.85 15.79 -10.91
CA ASN A 374 -11.47 16.59 -9.73
C ASN A 374 -10.57 15.75 -8.81
N LEU A 375 -10.04 16.35 -7.74
CA LEU A 375 -9.15 15.67 -6.79
C LEU A 375 -9.79 14.40 -6.21
N ALA A 376 -11.09 14.46 -5.93
CA ALA A 376 -11.88 13.35 -5.42
C ALA A 376 -11.82 12.13 -6.35
N THR A 377 -12.11 12.33 -7.64
CA THR A 377 -12.03 11.28 -8.67
C THR A 377 -10.60 10.81 -8.91
N LEU A 378 -9.61 11.70 -8.80
CA LEU A 378 -8.20 11.35 -8.99
C LEU A 378 -7.72 10.40 -7.90
N ILE A 379 -8.01 10.69 -6.62
CA ILE A 379 -7.69 9.80 -5.50
C ILE A 379 -8.44 8.46 -5.69
N SER A 380 -9.73 8.50 -6.01
CA SER A 380 -10.56 7.30 -6.00
C SER A 380 -10.24 6.35 -7.15
N CYS A 381 -10.05 6.87 -8.37
CA CYS A 381 -9.63 6.05 -9.50
C CYS A 381 -8.21 5.52 -9.33
N THR A 382 -7.31 6.30 -8.69
CA THR A 382 -5.97 5.82 -8.33
C THR A 382 -6.07 4.66 -7.34
N ALA A 383 -6.87 4.79 -6.28
CA ALA A 383 -7.11 3.74 -5.30
C ALA A 383 -7.75 2.49 -5.94
N ALA A 384 -8.76 2.67 -6.81
CA ALA A 384 -9.44 1.59 -7.52
C ALA A 384 -8.47 0.78 -8.37
N LEU A 385 -7.64 1.45 -9.17
CA LEU A 385 -6.66 0.78 -10.02
C LEU A 385 -5.65 0.00 -9.17
N LEU A 386 -5.06 0.65 -8.17
CA LEU A 386 -4.04 0.00 -7.34
C LEU A 386 -4.63 -1.18 -6.56
N LEU A 387 -5.86 -1.07 -6.08
CA LEU A 387 -6.55 -2.18 -5.41
C LEU A 387 -6.85 -3.33 -6.38
N ALA A 388 -7.20 -3.03 -7.64
CA ALA A 388 -7.48 -4.04 -8.66
C ALA A 388 -6.26 -4.87 -9.07
N THR A 389 -5.04 -4.40 -8.81
CA THR A 389 -3.79 -5.17 -9.05
C THR A 389 -3.78 -6.51 -8.31
N ARG A 390 -4.44 -6.57 -7.14
CA ARG A 390 -4.50 -7.77 -6.28
C ARG A 390 -5.14 -8.97 -6.94
N PHE A 391 -6.04 -8.74 -7.89
CA PHE A 391 -6.78 -9.81 -8.58
C PHE A 391 -5.95 -10.57 -9.60
N TRP A 392 -4.80 -10.01 -10.00
CA TRP A 392 -3.96 -10.64 -11.01
C TRP A 392 -2.46 -10.56 -10.69
N ASN A 393 -2.06 -9.98 -9.56
CA ASN A 393 -0.69 -10.12 -9.09
C ASN A 393 -0.42 -11.60 -8.74
N GLY A 394 0.65 -12.15 -9.32
CA GLY A 394 0.99 -13.57 -9.20
C GLY A 394 1.67 -13.94 -7.87
N GLY A 395 2.50 -13.05 -7.32
CA GLY A 395 3.16 -13.27 -6.04
C GLY A 395 2.28 -12.77 -4.89
N GLY A 396 1.43 -13.63 -4.32
CA GLY A 396 0.66 -13.29 -3.12
C GLY A 396 -0.32 -12.13 -3.30
N GLY A 397 -0.83 -11.87 -4.51
CA GLY A 397 -1.61 -10.67 -4.85
C GLY A 397 -2.78 -10.35 -3.90
N GLY A 398 -3.46 -11.38 -3.41
CA GLY A 398 -4.51 -11.28 -2.40
C GLY A 398 -4.06 -10.69 -1.06
N LEU A 399 -2.76 -10.52 -0.82
CA LEU A 399 -2.18 -10.00 0.42
C LEU A 399 -1.73 -8.53 0.30
N TYR A 400 -1.65 -7.96 -0.90
CA TYR A 400 -1.10 -6.61 -1.10
C TYR A 400 -2.14 -5.51 -0.88
N LEU A 401 -2.18 -4.92 0.33
CA LEU A 401 -3.05 -3.76 0.62
C LEU A 401 -2.31 -2.42 0.55
N GLY A 402 -1.02 -2.41 0.87
CA GLY A 402 -0.23 -1.21 1.17
C GLY A 402 -0.18 -0.17 0.05
N TRP A 403 -0.16 -0.59 -1.21
CA TRP A 403 -0.14 0.31 -2.35
C TRP A 403 -1.42 1.15 -2.50
N SER A 404 -2.56 0.59 -2.08
CA SER A 404 -3.87 1.22 -2.20
C SER A 404 -4.38 1.77 -0.87
N LEU A 405 -3.88 1.25 0.26
CA LEU A 405 -4.39 1.54 1.60
C LEU A 405 -4.47 3.03 1.93
N PRO A 406 -3.37 3.81 1.86
CA PRO A 406 -3.45 5.22 2.22
C PRO A 406 -4.39 6.01 1.30
N LEU A 407 -4.56 5.57 0.05
CA LEU A 407 -5.48 6.19 -0.92
C LEU A 407 -6.94 5.89 -0.57
N ILE A 408 -7.24 4.64 -0.20
CA ILE A 408 -8.56 4.22 0.32
C ILE A 408 -8.90 5.02 1.57
N ILE A 409 -7.92 5.24 2.45
CA ILE A 409 -8.09 6.04 3.68
C ILE A 409 -8.38 7.51 3.31
N LEU A 410 -7.67 8.11 2.35
CA LEU A 410 -8.00 9.47 1.90
C LEU A 410 -9.45 9.56 1.39
N ILE A 411 -9.93 8.58 0.61
CA ILE A 411 -11.33 8.52 0.15
C ILE A 411 -12.30 8.30 1.32
N MET A 412 -11.92 7.47 2.28
CA MET A 412 -12.70 7.31 3.51
C MET A 412 -12.82 8.65 4.24
N PHE A 413 -11.76 9.45 4.37
CA PHE A 413 -11.75 10.73 5.09
C PHE A 413 -12.14 11.96 4.28
N ARG A 414 -12.36 11.85 2.98
CA ARG A 414 -12.60 13.05 2.15
C ARG A 414 -13.91 13.79 2.50
N PRO A 415 -13.89 15.12 2.57
CA PRO A 415 -15.09 15.96 2.48
C PRO A 415 -15.60 16.01 1.02
N ASN A 416 -16.55 16.91 0.72
CA ASN A 416 -16.82 17.26 -0.67
C ASN A 416 -15.58 17.96 -1.28
N LEU A 417 -15.13 17.50 -2.44
CA LEU A 417 -13.97 18.01 -3.18
C LEU A 417 -14.31 18.38 -4.63
N GLU A 418 -15.58 18.60 -4.95
CA GLU A 418 -16.02 18.93 -6.32
C GLU A 418 -15.33 20.17 -6.89
N ASP A 419 -15.11 21.18 -6.05
CA ASP A 419 -14.46 22.44 -6.42
C ASP A 419 -12.93 22.31 -6.55
N ARG A 420 -12.35 21.16 -6.17
CA ARG A 420 -10.90 20.91 -6.25
C ARG A 420 -10.53 20.38 -7.62
N ILE A 421 -10.58 21.27 -8.62
CA ILE A 421 -10.12 21.02 -9.98
C ILE A 421 -8.76 21.66 -10.24
N MET A 422 -8.01 21.15 -11.21
CA MET A 422 -6.82 21.84 -11.69
C MET A 422 -7.25 22.97 -12.65
N SER A 423 -6.86 24.21 -12.35
CA SER A 423 -7.20 25.37 -13.18
C SER A 423 -6.47 25.31 -14.53
N PRO A 424 -7.07 25.83 -15.61
CA PRO A 424 -6.36 26.05 -16.87
C PRO A 424 -5.13 26.92 -16.62
N ALA A 425 -4.05 26.70 -17.39
CA ALA A 425 -2.95 27.65 -17.38
C ALA A 425 -3.48 29.03 -17.80
N GLN A 426 -3.26 30.06 -16.99
CA GLN A 426 -3.50 31.43 -17.45
C GLN A 426 -2.61 31.65 -18.68
N SER A 427 -3.22 31.94 -19.82
CA SER A 427 -2.49 32.47 -20.96
C SER A 427 -1.96 33.82 -20.51
N ASN A 428 -0.67 33.90 -20.21
CA ASN A 428 0.02 35.17 -20.17
C ASN A 428 -0.04 35.70 -21.61
N ASN A 429 -0.98 36.61 -21.88
CA ASN A 429 -0.95 37.47 -23.06
C ASN A 429 0.11 38.55 -22.84
#